data_AF-A0A2U3LWA8-F1
#
_entry.id   AF-A0A2U3LWA8-F1
#
_cell.length_a   1.000
_cell.length_b   1.000
_cell.length_c   1.000
_cell.angle_alpha   90.00
_cell.angle_beta   90.00
_cell.angle_gamma   90.00
#
_symmetry.space_group_name_H-M   'P 1'
#
loop_
_entity.id
_entity.type
_entity.pdbx_description
1 polymer ?
#
loop_
_entity_poly.entity_id
_entity_poly.type
_entity_poly.pdbx_seq_one_letter_code
_entity_poly.pdbx_strand_id
1 'polypeptide(L)'
;MKTLGLLCCAAALALGADGTAKYFDSPAKYFDKKVAPILTRRCLGCHNDELKDGGISFQDRPSLLKGGGRGPAIVPGKPAASMLVVALRHEGELQMPPGPKLPAKEIKTLTDWIRRGAVWGTRLR
;
A
#
# COMPACT_ATOMS: atom_id res chain seq x y z
N MET A 1 60.80 -38.80 4.97
CA MET A 1 60.33 -40.05 4.35
C MET A 1 59.15 -40.57 5.15
N LYS A 2 57.98 -40.77 4.49
CA LYS A 2 56.81 -41.58 4.91
C LYS A 2 56.03 -41.00 6.13
N THR A 3 54.71 -40.81 6.14
CA THR A 3 53.59 -41.37 5.36
C THR A 3 52.34 -40.50 5.52
N LEU A 4 51.55 -40.50 4.44
CA LEU A 4 50.18 -40.01 4.30
C LEU A 4 49.20 -40.76 5.23
N GLY A 5 48.18 -40.07 5.75
CA GLY A 5 47.11 -40.69 6.54
C GLY A 5 45.85 -39.84 6.55
N LEU A 6 45.07 -39.94 5.47
CA LEU A 6 43.72 -39.41 5.33
C LEU A 6 42.77 -40.26 6.19
N LEU A 7 42.05 -39.67 7.14
CA LEU A 7 40.84 -40.30 7.70
C LEU A 7 39.67 -39.31 7.70
N CYS A 8 38.68 -39.70 6.91
CA CYS A 8 37.39 -39.08 6.69
C CYS A 8 36.54 -39.22 7.96
N CYS A 9 36.05 -38.10 8.51
CA CYS A 9 34.88 -38.11 9.39
C CYS A 9 33.73 -37.43 8.64
N ALA A 10 32.84 -38.25 8.10
CA ALA A 10 31.60 -37.80 7.50
C ALA A 10 30.72 -37.14 8.57
N ALA A 11 30.59 -35.81 8.50
CA ALA A 11 29.60 -35.08 9.30
C ALA A 11 28.25 -35.15 8.57
N ALA A 12 27.35 -35.99 9.07
CA ALA A 12 25.93 -35.91 8.75
C ALA A 12 25.34 -34.71 9.50
N LEU A 13 24.94 -33.66 8.76
CA LEU A 13 24.12 -32.56 9.29
C LEU A 13 22.87 -32.44 8.44
N ALA A 14 21.74 -32.68 9.10
CA ALA A 14 20.40 -32.67 8.56
C ALA A 14 20.04 -31.35 7.87
N LEU A 15 19.69 -31.39 6.59
CA LEU A 15 18.96 -30.31 5.93
C LEU A 15 17.45 -30.57 6.05
N GLY A 16 16.94 -30.37 7.26
CA GLY A 16 15.51 -30.14 7.48
C GLY A 16 15.25 -28.65 7.44
N ALA A 17 15.06 -28.09 6.24
CA ALA A 17 14.60 -26.71 6.07
C ALA A 17 13.10 -26.70 5.74
N ASP A 18 12.26 -27.09 6.70
CA ASP A 18 10.83 -26.75 6.68
C ASP A 18 10.66 -25.26 7.04
N GLY A 19 11.24 -24.40 6.20
CA GLY A 19 11.09 -22.96 6.26
C GLY A 19 9.78 -22.56 5.60
N THR A 20 8.65 -22.72 6.29
CA THR A 20 7.43 -21.98 5.94
C THR A 20 7.59 -20.50 6.34
N ALA A 21 8.55 -19.82 5.72
CA ALA A 21 8.64 -18.37 5.77
C ALA A 21 7.36 -17.83 5.13
N LYS A 22 6.43 -17.33 5.96
CA LYS A 22 5.26 -16.61 5.49
C LYS A 22 5.75 -15.45 4.63
N TYR A 23 5.61 -15.58 3.31
CA TYR A 23 6.01 -14.55 2.36
C TYR A 23 5.11 -13.34 2.56
N PHE A 24 5.61 -12.32 3.27
CA PHE A 24 4.91 -11.04 3.33
C PHE A 24 4.91 -10.46 1.92
N ASP A 25 3.72 -10.12 1.41
CA ASP A 25 3.64 -9.40 0.13
C ASP A 25 4.50 -8.13 0.22
N SER A 26 5.32 -7.88 -0.81
CA SER A 26 6.10 -6.64 -0.88
C SER A 26 5.17 -5.42 -0.78
N PRO A 27 5.64 -4.24 -0.33
CA PRO A 27 4.78 -3.05 -0.24
C PRO A 27 4.06 -2.71 -1.55
N ALA A 28 4.71 -2.87 -2.70
CA ALA A 28 4.10 -2.71 -4.01
C ALA A 28 3.02 -3.77 -4.30
N LYS A 29 3.30 -5.05 -4.00
CA LYS A 29 2.33 -6.14 -4.17
C LYS A 29 1.13 -6.01 -3.22
N TYR A 30 1.33 -5.45 -2.03
CA TYR A 30 0.24 -5.08 -1.12
C TYR A 30 -0.65 -3.99 -1.75
N PHE A 31 -0.05 -2.96 -2.35
CA PHE A 31 -0.80 -1.95 -3.08
C PHE A 31 -1.63 -2.58 -4.19
N ASP A 32 -1.01 -3.35 -5.09
CA ASP A 32 -1.69 -3.96 -6.24
C ASP A 32 -2.85 -4.87 -5.83
N LYS A 33 -2.67 -5.67 -4.79
CA LYS A 33 -3.67 -6.65 -4.36
C LYS A 33 -4.76 -6.07 -3.46
N LYS A 34 -4.45 -5.05 -2.65
CA LYS A 34 -5.33 -4.60 -1.56
C LYS A 34 -5.82 -3.17 -1.74
N VAL A 35 -5.02 -2.29 -2.31
CA VAL A 35 -5.28 -0.85 -2.39
C VAL A 35 -5.83 -0.47 -3.76
N ALA A 36 -5.15 -0.88 -4.83
CA ALA A 36 -5.53 -0.56 -6.20
C ALA A 36 -7.00 -0.88 -6.51
N PRO A 37 -7.56 -2.07 -6.15
CA PRO A 37 -8.97 -2.36 -6.43
C PRO A 37 -9.95 -1.45 -5.70
N ILE A 38 -9.56 -0.89 -4.54
CA ILE A 38 -10.38 0.07 -3.80
C ILE A 38 -10.32 1.43 -4.50
N LEU A 39 -9.12 1.93 -4.81
CA LEU A 39 -8.94 3.23 -5.46
C LEU A 39 -9.63 3.26 -6.84
N THR A 40 -9.46 2.21 -7.65
CA THR A 40 -10.13 2.09 -8.95
C THR A 40 -11.64 2.13 -8.81
N ARG A 41 -12.22 1.34 -7.91
CA ARG A 41 -13.69 1.24 -7.76
C ARG A 41 -14.32 2.45 -7.07
N ARG A 42 -13.61 3.08 -6.13
CA ARG A 42 -14.19 4.09 -5.21
C ARG A 42 -13.78 5.51 -5.52
N CYS A 43 -12.67 5.74 -6.22
CA CYS A 43 -12.08 7.07 -6.36
C CYS A 43 -12.01 7.53 -7.82
N LEU A 44 -11.69 6.64 -8.76
CA LEU A 44 -11.45 7.02 -10.16
C LEU A 44 -12.70 7.46 -10.93
N GLY A 45 -13.91 7.24 -10.40
CA GLY A 45 -15.13 7.76 -11.01
C GLY A 45 -15.20 9.29 -11.05
N CYS A 46 -14.48 9.99 -10.16
CA CYS A 46 -14.48 11.45 -10.06
C CYS A 46 -13.05 12.04 -9.99
N HIS A 47 -12.09 11.29 -9.43
CA HIS A 47 -10.72 11.75 -9.19
C HIS A 47 -9.71 11.01 -10.07
N ASN A 48 -9.77 11.24 -11.38
CA ASN A 48 -8.86 10.72 -12.39
C ASN A 48 -8.18 11.87 -13.16
N ASP A 49 -7.32 11.58 -14.14
CA ASP A 49 -6.59 12.59 -14.91
C ASP A 49 -7.49 13.47 -15.81
N GLU A 50 -8.71 13.04 -16.12
CA GLU A 50 -9.67 13.76 -16.97
C GLU A 50 -10.57 14.70 -16.15
N LEU A 51 -11.24 14.16 -15.11
CA LEU A 51 -12.21 14.90 -14.30
C LEU A 51 -11.54 15.74 -13.21
N LYS A 52 -10.55 15.15 -12.51
CA LYS A 52 -9.78 15.80 -11.44
C LYS A 52 -10.63 16.58 -10.43
N ASP A 53 -11.76 16.06 -9.96
CA ASP A 53 -12.60 16.75 -8.97
C ASP A 53 -11.77 17.16 -7.74
N GLY A 54 -11.94 18.39 -7.26
CA GLY A 54 -11.11 18.94 -6.18
C GLY A 54 -9.63 19.17 -6.54
N GLY A 55 -9.29 19.09 -7.83
CA GLY A 55 -7.95 19.29 -8.38
C GLY A 55 -7.02 18.10 -8.19
N ILE A 56 -7.54 16.88 -8.00
CA ILE A 56 -6.73 15.71 -7.67
C ILE A 56 -7.01 14.49 -8.56
N SER A 57 -5.95 13.75 -8.88
CA SER A 57 -5.99 12.44 -9.53
C SER A 57 -5.46 11.34 -8.63
N PHE A 58 -6.16 10.21 -8.57
CA PHE A 58 -5.76 8.99 -7.87
C PHE A 58 -5.02 7.98 -8.77
N GLN A 59 -4.67 8.34 -10.01
CA GLN A 59 -4.03 7.40 -10.94
C GLN A 59 -2.55 7.11 -10.62
N ASP A 60 -1.87 8.04 -9.94
CA ASP A 60 -0.49 7.85 -9.51
C ASP A 60 -0.14 8.52 -8.17
N ARG A 61 0.95 8.03 -7.56
CA ARG A 61 1.44 8.52 -6.27
C ARG A 61 1.90 9.97 -6.31
N PRO A 62 2.68 10.45 -7.31
CA PRO A 62 3.07 11.86 -7.39
C PRO A 62 1.88 12.82 -7.34
N SER A 63 0.79 12.50 -8.05
CA SER A 63 -0.44 13.32 -8.07
C SER A 63 -1.09 13.39 -6.69
N LEU A 64 -1.13 12.28 -5.95
CA LEU A 64 -1.66 12.25 -4.59
C LEU A 64 -0.80 12.99 -3.56
N LEU A 65 0.53 12.97 -3.75
CA LEU A 65 1.47 13.71 -2.90
C LEU A 65 1.40 15.21 -3.15
N LYS A 66 1.22 15.63 -4.41
CA LYS A 66 0.92 17.03 -4.76
C LYS A 66 -0.42 17.44 -4.17
N GLY A 67 -1.42 16.56 -4.27
CA GLY A 67 -2.77 16.79 -3.79
C GLY A 67 -3.54 17.82 -4.61
N GLY A 68 -4.61 18.35 -4.01
CA GLY A 68 -5.52 19.32 -4.64
C GLY A 68 -5.65 20.61 -3.82
N GLY A 69 -6.80 21.27 -3.93
CA GLY A 69 -7.04 22.58 -3.28
C GLY A 69 -6.97 22.58 -1.74
N ARG A 70 -6.90 21.40 -1.10
CA ARG A 70 -6.80 21.23 0.37
C ARG A 70 -5.45 20.65 0.81
N GLY A 71 -4.45 20.66 -0.08
CA GLY A 71 -3.13 20.09 0.16
C GLY A 71 -3.02 18.60 -0.23
N PRO A 72 -1.96 17.91 0.22
CA PRO A 72 -1.69 16.51 -0.12
C PRO A 72 -2.86 15.58 0.25
N ALA A 73 -3.27 14.70 -0.66
CA ALA A 73 -4.24 13.67 -0.30
C ALA A 73 -3.65 12.58 0.57
N ILE A 74 -2.35 12.31 0.38
CA ILE A 74 -1.61 11.35 1.19
C ILE A 74 -0.34 11.99 1.73
N VAL A 75 -0.04 11.69 2.99
CA VAL A 75 1.23 12.01 3.63
C VAL A 75 1.82 10.68 4.11
N PRO A 76 2.84 10.13 3.42
CA PRO A 76 3.46 8.85 3.77
C PRO A 76 3.80 8.74 5.25
N GLY A 77 3.35 7.67 5.90
CA GLY A 77 3.57 7.43 7.33
C GLY A 77 2.64 8.20 8.27
N LYS A 78 1.87 9.18 7.77
CA LYS A 78 1.01 10.05 8.60
C LYS A 78 -0.46 10.03 8.14
N PRO A 79 -1.21 8.96 8.44
CA PRO A 79 -2.61 8.85 8.02
C PRO A 79 -3.48 10.00 8.55
N ALA A 80 -3.28 10.44 9.79
CA ALA A 80 -4.06 11.53 10.38
C ALA A 80 -3.82 12.89 9.70
N ALA A 81 -2.67 13.07 9.03
CA ALA A 81 -2.34 14.27 8.26
C ALA A 81 -2.69 14.13 6.77
N SER A 82 -3.32 13.03 6.36
CA SER A 82 -3.65 12.73 4.96
C SER A 82 -5.11 13.07 4.66
N MET A 83 -5.36 13.97 3.71
CA MET A 83 -6.73 14.41 3.39
C MET A 83 -7.64 13.26 2.96
N LEU A 84 -7.10 12.21 2.33
CA LEU A 84 -7.84 10.99 2.02
C LEU A 84 -8.49 10.38 3.28
N VAL A 85 -7.73 10.23 4.36
CA VAL A 85 -8.24 9.60 5.59
C VAL A 85 -9.22 10.52 6.31
N VAL A 86 -8.94 11.82 6.33
CA VAL A 86 -9.84 12.83 6.92
C VAL A 86 -11.20 12.79 6.23
N ALA A 87 -11.23 12.84 4.89
CA ALA A 87 -12.46 12.84 4.11
C ALA A 87 -13.25 11.51 4.23
N LEU A 88 -12.57 10.37 4.33
CA LEU A 88 -13.22 9.05 4.44
C LEU A 88 -13.86 8.78 5.81
N ARG A 89 -13.50 9.55 6.85
CA ARG A 89 -14.07 9.38 8.19
C ARG A 89 -15.52 9.82 8.28
N HIS A 90 -15.96 10.75 7.43
CA HIS A 90 -17.30 11.35 7.49
C HIS A 90 -17.60 11.94 8.88
N GLU A 91 -16.61 12.57 9.50
CA GLU A 91 -16.71 13.17 10.84
C GLU A 91 -16.75 14.71 10.80
N GLY A 92 -16.61 15.31 9.61
CA GLY A 92 -16.63 16.76 9.42
C GLY A 92 -17.32 17.15 8.11
N GLU A 93 -17.10 18.40 7.69
CA GLU A 93 -17.72 18.97 6.48
C GLU A 93 -17.21 18.34 5.19
N LEU A 94 -15.95 17.90 5.16
CA LEU A 94 -15.40 17.19 4.01
C LEU A 94 -15.69 15.69 4.14
N GLN A 95 -16.55 15.19 3.25
CA GLN A 95 -16.93 13.78 3.22
C GLN A 95 -16.71 13.22 1.81
N MET A 96 -16.01 12.10 1.72
CA MET A 96 -15.82 11.38 0.47
C MET A 96 -16.17 9.90 0.61
N PRO A 97 -16.82 9.29 -0.39
CA PRO A 97 -17.44 9.92 -1.55
C PRO A 97 -18.64 10.80 -1.15
N PRO A 98 -19.15 11.66 -2.04
CA PRO A 98 -20.47 12.26 -1.87
C PRO A 98 -21.50 11.14 -1.87
N GLY A 99 -22.01 10.77 -0.69
CA GLY A 99 -22.92 9.64 -0.51
C GLY A 99 -22.48 8.71 0.61
N PRO A 100 -22.80 7.41 0.54
CA PRO A 100 -22.52 6.48 1.63
C PRO A 100 -21.02 6.35 1.92
N LYS A 101 -20.69 6.35 3.22
CA LYS A 101 -19.35 6.05 3.72
C LYS A 101 -18.87 4.69 3.24
N LEU A 102 -17.57 4.58 2.92
CA LEU A 102 -16.96 3.30 2.59
C LEU A 102 -17.05 2.31 3.77
N PRO A 103 -17.07 0.99 3.49
CA PRO A 103 -16.93 -0.03 4.52
C PRO A 103 -15.67 0.19 5.36
N ALA A 104 -15.77 0.01 6.68
CA ALA A 104 -14.66 0.24 7.61
C ALA A 104 -13.38 -0.52 7.23
N LYS A 105 -13.52 -1.72 6.65
CA LYS A 105 -12.39 -2.54 6.16
C LYS A 105 -11.64 -1.89 5.00
N GLU A 106 -12.35 -1.23 4.07
CA GLU A 106 -11.73 -0.51 2.96
C GLU A 106 -10.98 0.72 3.48
N ILE A 107 -11.62 1.52 4.35
CA ILE A 107 -10.99 2.68 5.00
C ILE A 107 -9.73 2.26 5.77
N LYS A 108 -9.80 1.17 6.53
CA LYS A 108 -8.66 0.62 7.26
C LYS A 108 -7.52 0.23 6.31
N THR A 109 -7.84 -0.40 5.18
CA THR A 109 -6.83 -0.81 4.18
C THR A 109 -6.11 0.40 3.60
N LEU A 110 -6.84 1.46 3.24
CA LEU A 110 -6.25 2.72 2.74
C LEU A 110 -5.41 3.41 3.82
N THR A 111 -5.92 3.45 5.06
CA THR A 111 -5.22 4.03 6.21
C THR A 111 -3.91 3.29 6.50
N ASP A 112 -3.93 1.96 6.50
CA ASP A 112 -2.75 1.13 6.75
C ASP A 112 -1.73 1.24 5.62
N TRP A 113 -2.18 1.34 4.36
CA TRP A 113 -1.31 1.62 3.23
C TRP A 113 -0.57 2.95 3.38
N ILE A 114 -1.27 4.02 3.76
CA ILE A 114 -0.63 5.32 4.04
C ILE A 114 0.36 5.18 5.21
N ARG A 115 -0.01 4.51 6.29
CA ARG A 115 0.87 4.27 7.45
C ARG A 115 2.16 3.55 7.06
N ARG A 116 2.09 2.66 6.07
CA ARG A 116 3.23 1.90 5.52
C ARG A 116 4.04 2.67 4.46
N GLY A 117 3.88 3.99 4.37
CA GLY A 117 4.65 4.85 3.46
C GLY A 117 4.00 5.09 2.10
N ALA A 118 2.75 4.63 1.93
CA ALA A 118 1.99 4.78 0.70
C ALA A 118 2.77 4.34 -0.56
N VAL A 119 3.46 3.20 -0.47
CA VAL A 119 4.23 2.66 -1.60
C VAL A 119 3.26 2.32 -2.73
N TRP A 120 3.59 2.77 -3.93
CA TRP A 120 2.79 2.52 -5.12
C TRP A 120 3.27 1.24 -5.81
N GLY A 121 2.34 0.50 -6.39
CA GLY A 121 2.63 -0.60 -7.29
C GLY A 121 2.41 -0.15 -8.74
N THR A 122 1.48 -0.81 -9.41
CA THR A 122 1.09 -0.52 -10.79
C THR A 122 0.36 0.82 -10.88
N ARG A 123 0.64 1.61 -11.93
CA ARG A 123 -0.12 2.83 -12.24
C ARG A 123 -1.58 2.46 -12.51
N LEU A 124 -2.51 3.18 -11.90
CA LEU A 124 -3.94 2.96 -12.16
C LEU A 124 -4.30 3.68 -13.47
N ARG A 125 -5.24 3.09 -14.21
CA ARG A 125 -5.81 3.65 -15.42
C ARG A 125 -7.32 3.68 -15.24
#